data_AF-A0A7C3YXT2-F1
#
_entry.id   AF-A0A7C3YXT2-F1
#
_cell.length_a   1.000
_cell.length_b   1.000
_cell.length_c   1.000
_cell.angle_alpha   90.00
_cell.angle_beta   90.00
_cell.angle_gamma   90.00
#
_symmetry.space_group_name_H-M   'P 1'
#
loop_
_entity.id
_entity.type
_entity.pdbx_description
1 polymer ?
#
loop_
_entity_poly.entity_id
_entity_poly.type
_entity_poly.pdbx_seq_one_letter_code
_entity_poly.pdbx_strand_id
1 'polypeptide(L)' 'MMKCPVCKKEWPTSMQVARHILGTGDKPHREWVDGQGLSFFDLLVEQALSPGNKSYQILSEVIEKVQAEIR' A
#
# COMPACT_ATOMS: atom_id res chain seq x y z
N MET A 1 -1.46 -8.61 -13.13
CA MET A 1 -1.12 -7.20 -12.92
C MET A 1 -1.93 -6.70 -11.74
N MET A 2 -1.26 -6.11 -10.75
CA MET A 2 -1.88 -5.45 -9.61
C MET A 2 -1.92 -3.95 -9.88
N LYS A 3 -3.08 -3.32 -9.70
CA LYS A 3 -3.25 -1.89 -9.95
C LYS A 3 -3.15 -1.09 -8.66
N CYS A 4 -2.58 0.12 -8.72
CA CYS A 4 -2.75 1.08 -7.64
C CYS A 4 -4.22 1.51 -7.58
N PRO A 5 -4.88 1.41 -6.42
CA PRO A 5 -6.29 1.77 -6.26
C PRO A 5 -6.53 3.27 -6.44
N VAL A 6 -5.50 4.10 -6.26
CA VAL A 6 -5.55 5.55 -6.36
C VAL A 6 -5.29 6.04 -7.78
N CYS A 7 -4.10 5.77 -8.34
CA CYS A 7 -3.68 6.32 -9.63
C CYS A 7 -3.80 5.35 -10.82
N LYS A 8 -4.26 4.11 -10.58
CA LYS A 8 -4.51 3.06 -11.59
C LYS A 8 -3.29 2.57 -12.39
N LYS A 9 -2.08 3.06 -12.08
CA LYS A 9 -0.83 2.47 -12.58
C LYS A 9 -0.75 0.99 -12.19
N GLU A 10 -0.01 0.21 -12.96
CA GLU A 10 0.03 -1.26 -12.82
C GLU A 10 1.44 -1.77 -12.54
N TRP A 11 1.51 -2.84 -11.76
CA TRP A 11 2.74 -3.55 -11.43
C TRP A 11 2.56 -5.06 -11.50
N PRO A 12 3.65 -5.81 -11.72
CA PRO A 12 3.66 -7.27 -11.63
C PRO A 12 3.13 -7.81 -10.30
N THR A 13 3.43 -7.18 -9.17
CA THR A 13 3.06 -7.67 -7.82
C THR A 13 2.45 -6.59 -6.92
N SER A 14 1.62 -7.02 -5.98
CA SER A 14 1.02 -6.22 -4.90
C SER A 14 2.09 -5.53 -4.03
N MET A 15 3.19 -6.23 -3.75
CA MET A 15 4.36 -5.70 -3.05
C MET A 15 4.94 -4.45 -3.74
N GLN A 16 4.98 -4.43 -5.07
CA GLN A 16 5.45 -3.25 -5.81
C GLN A 16 4.44 -2.10 -5.76
N VAL A 17 3.14 -2.40 -5.75
CA VAL A 17 2.09 -1.40 -5.52
C VAL A 17 2.21 -0.80 -4.12
N ALA A 18 2.44 -1.60 -3.09
CA ALA A 18 2.65 -1.14 -1.71
C ALA A 18 3.84 -0.18 -1.60
N ARG A 19 4.99 -0.53 -2.22
CA ARG A 19 6.16 0.35 -2.30
C ARG A 19 5.84 1.66 -3.01
N HIS A 20 5.08 1.61 -4.11
CA HIS A 20 4.65 2.79 -4.82
C HIS A 20 3.78 3.71 -3.94
N ILE A 21 2.81 3.16 -3.20
CA ILE A 21 1.90 3.95 -2.36
C ILE A 21 2.67 4.65 -1.24
N LEU A 22 3.47 3.91 -0.47
CA LEU A 22 4.25 4.50 0.63
C LEU A 22 5.36 5.44 0.14
N GLY A 23 5.94 5.18 -1.04
CA GLY A 23 6.97 6.04 -1.64
C GLY A 23 6.42 7.31 -2.29
N THR A 24 5.18 7.29 -2.79
CA THR A 24 4.53 8.47 -3.38
C THR A 24 4.14 9.46 -2.28
N GLY A 25 3.47 8.96 -1.23
CA GLY A 25 3.15 9.73 -0.04
C GLY A 25 2.41 11.06 -0.30
N ASP A 26 1.69 11.19 -1.41
CA ASP A 26 0.80 12.33 -1.64
C ASP A 26 -0.50 12.19 -0.84
N LYS A 27 -1.30 13.26 -0.78
CA LYS A 27 -2.54 13.27 0.00
C LYS A 27 -3.52 12.16 -0.42
N PRO A 28 -3.83 11.95 -1.73
CA PRO A 28 -4.70 10.85 -2.15
C PRO A 28 -4.24 9.45 -1.72
N HIS A 29 -2.94 9.17 -1.79
CA HIS A 29 -2.40 7.88 -1.37
C HIS A 29 -2.47 7.69 0.14
N ARG A 30 -2.21 8.74 0.93
CA ARG A 30 -2.36 8.70 2.39
C ARG A 30 -3.82 8.45 2.79
N GLU A 31 -4.75 9.23 2.24
CA GLU A 31 -6.18 9.10 2.53
C GLU A 31 -6.71 7.71 2.15
N TRP A 32 -6.23 7.13 1.04
CA TRP A 32 -6.60 5.76 0.69
C TRP A 32 -6.13 4.74 1.71
N VAL A 33 -4.87 4.82 2.16
CA VAL A 33 -4.31 3.93 3.19
C VAL A 33 -5.10 4.05 4.50
N ASP A 34 -5.35 5.28 4.94
CA ASP A 34 -6.12 5.54 6.15
C ASP A 34 -7.56 5.00 6.02
N GLY A 35 -8.15 5.13 4.83
CA GLY A 35 -9.46 4.55 4.50
C GLY A 35 -9.51 3.02 4.50
N GLN A 36 -8.37 2.33 4.52
CA GLN A 36 -8.31 0.86 4.72
C GLN A 36 -8.24 0.46 6.20
N GLY A 37 -8.35 1.41 7.13
CA GLY A 37 -8.20 1.15 8.57
C GLY A 37 -6.76 0.96 9.03
N LEU A 38 -5.79 1.35 8.19
CA LEU A 38 -4.38 1.43 8.55
C LEU A 38 -4.03 2.88 8.89
N SER A 39 -2.80 3.11 9.37
CA SER A 39 -2.24 4.45 9.54
C SER A 39 -1.04 4.58 8.62
N PHE A 40 -1.11 5.51 7.64
CA PHE A 40 -0.01 5.74 6.72
C PHE A 40 1.29 6.10 7.45
N PHE A 41 1.18 6.93 8.50
CA PHE A 41 2.34 7.34 9.29
C PHE A 41 2.95 6.18 10.08
N ASP A 42 2.13 5.32 10.71
CA ASP A 42 2.66 4.18 11.46
C ASP A 42 3.32 3.16 10.54
N LEU A 43 2.81 2.97 9.32
CA LEU A 43 3.47 2.14 8.31
C LEU A 43 4.82 2.72 7.89
N LEU A 44 4.94 4.04 7.74
CA LEU A 44 6.24 4.66 7.45
C LEU A 44 7.23 4.52 8.62
N VAL A 45 6.77 4.71 9.85
CA VAL A 45 7.58 4.53 11.06
C VAL A 45 8.05 3.08 11.16
N GLU A 46 7.15 2.12 11.01
CA GLU A 46 7.48 0.68 10.98
C GLU A 46 8.49 0.36 9.87
N GLN A 47 8.36 0.96 8.67
CA GLN A 47 9.29 0.72 7.57
C GLN A 47 10.67 1.34 7.83
N ALA A 48 10.73 2.45 8.55
CA ALA A 48 11.97 3.15 8.87
C ALA A 48 12.73 2.49 10.04
N LEU A 49 12.01 1.94 11.02
CA LEU A 49 12.59 1.42 12.26
C LEU A 49 12.76 -0.10 12.26
N SER A 50 11.95 -0.83 11.50
CA SER A 50 11.98 -2.29 11.47
C SER A 50 12.54 -2.83 10.15
N PRO A 51 13.60 -3.65 10.19
CA PRO A 51 14.03 -4.39 9.01
C PRO A 51 12.99 -5.46 8.64
N GLY A 52 12.98 -5.85 7.36
CA GLY A 52 12.13 -6.96 6.90
C GLY A 52 10.87 -6.55 6.12
N ASN A 53 10.69 -5.26 5.80
CA ASN A 53 9.63 -4.79 4.89
C ASN A 53 8.20 -5.07 5.39
N LYS A 54 8.00 -5.13 6.71
CA LYS A 54 6.72 -5.47 7.31
C LYS A 54 5.59 -4.54 6.87
N SER A 55 5.84 -3.24 6.76
CA SER A 55 4.86 -2.26 6.28
C SER A 55 4.44 -2.52 4.83
N TYR A 56 5.39 -2.89 3.96
CA TYR A 56 5.05 -3.25 2.59
C TYR A 56 4.24 -4.55 2.53
N GLN A 57 4.52 -5.54 3.38
CA GLN A 57 3.75 -6.78 3.46
C GLN A 57 2.30 -6.52 3.91
N ILE A 58 2.11 -5.80 5.02
CA ILE A 58 0.78 -5.43 5.52
C ILE A 58 -0.04 -4.74 4.42
N LEU A 59 0.56 -3.75 3.76
CA LEU A 59 -0.13 -3.01 2.72
C LEU A 59 -0.39 -3.87 1.46
N SER A 60 0.54 -4.78 1.12
CA SER A 60 0.41 -5.73 0.02
C SER A 60 -0.80 -6.64 0.19
N GLU A 61 -1.01 -7.19 1.39
CA GLU A 61 -2.16 -8.05 1.71
C GLU A 61 -3.49 -7.30 1.57
N VAL A 62 -3.54 -6.05 2.02
CA VAL A 62 -4.73 -5.19 1.85
C VAL A 62 -5.01 -4.93 0.37
N ILE A 63 -3.98 -4.64 -0.44
CA ILE A 63 -4.14 -4.41 -1.88
C ILE A 63 -4.68 -5.65 -2.59
N GLU A 64 -4.22 -6.84 -2.21
CA GLU A 64 -4.71 -8.12 -2.74
C GLU A 64 -6.18 -8.34 -2.38
N LYS A 65 -6.54 -8.13 -1.11
CA LYS A 65 -7.92 -8.25 -0.64
C LYS A 65 -8.87 -7.31 -1.38
N VAL A 66 -8.52 -6.03 -1.46
CA VAL A 66 -9.34 -5.00 -2.14
C VAL A 66 -9.54 -5.35 -3.62
N GLN A 67 -8.50 -5.83 -4.31
CA GLN A 67 -8.63 -6.18 -5.72
C GLN A 67 -9.33 -7.53 -5.95
N ALA A 68 -9.33 -8.42 -4.96
CA ALA A 68 -10.12 -9.65 -5.00
C ALA A 68 -11.62 -9.37 -4.85
N GLU A 69 -12.02 -8.40 -4.03
CA GLU A 69 -13.42 -8.01 -3.79
C GLU A 69 -14.07 -7.26 -4.98
N ILE A 70 -13.24 -6.74 -5.91
CA ILE A 70 -13.70 -6.01 -7.10
C ILE A 70 -13.89 -6.96 -8.32
N ARG A 71 -13.51 -8.24 -8.20
CA ARG A 71 -13.73 -9.27 -9.24
C ARG A 71 -15.13 -9.86 -9.16
#